data_AF-A0A1H1LM34-F1
#
_entry.id   AF-A0A1H1LM34-F1
#
_cell.length_a   1.000
_cell.length_b   1.000
_cell.length_c   1.000
_cell.angle_alpha   90.00
_cell.angle_beta   90.00
_cell.angle_gamma   90.00
#
_symmetry.space_group_name_H-M   'P 1'
#
loop_
_entity.id
_entity.type
_entity.pdbx_description
1 polymer ?
#
loop_
_entity_poly.entity_id
_entity_poly.type
_entity_poly.pdbx_seq_one_letter_code
_entity_poly.pdbx_strand_id
1 'polypeptide(L)'
;MSVGWDVEWGSWVLGDLADALGRTADLLGRQQEVSRIEVVPPTDSDKLPLVTVHVGDEMAKRKLRKRLIYGEHEVEFISQSPTGWTAETAGLVLTVVAVKSQ
;
A
#
# COMPACT_ATOMS: atom_id res chain seq x y z
N MET A 1 16.28 -29.94 -10.89
CA MET A 1 15.52 -28.90 -11.62
C MET A 1 15.11 -27.84 -10.62
N SER A 2 15.91 -26.78 -10.49
CA SER A 2 15.51 -25.60 -9.73
C SER A 2 14.50 -24.84 -10.58
N VAL A 3 13.26 -24.72 -10.09
CA VAL A 3 12.28 -23.82 -10.67
C VAL A 3 12.81 -22.41 -10.38
N GLY A 4 13.53 -21.84 -11.34
CA GLY A 4 13.94 -20.45 -11.30
C GLY A 4 12.68 -19.62 -11.32
N TRP A 5 12.42 -18.89 -10.25
CA TRP A 5 11.40 -17.86 -10.23
C TRP A 5 11.95 -16.69 -11.04
N ASP A 6 11.82 -16.77 -12.37
CA ASP A 6 11.96 -15.59 -13.24
C ASP A 6 10.73 -14.72 -12.99
N VAL A 7 10.84 -13.89 -11.96
CA VAL A 7 9.93 -12.76 -11.81
C VAL A 7 10.46 -11.72 -12.80
N GLU A 8 9.78 -11.53 -13.92
CA GLU A 8 10.03 -10.39 -14.80
C GLU A 8 9.53 -9.12 -14.07
N TRP A 9 10.39 -8.57 -13.21
CA TRP A 9 10.18 -7.32 -12.47
C TRP A 9 10.13 -6.08 -13.38
N GLY A 10 9.74 -6.20 -14.66
CA GLY A 10 9.70 -5.15 -15.69
C GLY A 10 10.36 -3.82 -15.29
N SER A 11 11.67 -3.65 -15.51
CA SER A 11 12.47 -2.45 -15.16
C SER A 11 12.45 -1.94 -13.69
N TRP A 12 11.60 -2.49 -12.82
CA TRP A 12 11.45 -2.14 -11.42
C TRP A 12 12.58 -2.77 -10.61
N VAL A 13 13.49 -1.93 -10.12
CA VAL A 13 14.69 -2.37 -9.40
C VAL A 13 14.45 -2.39 -7.89
N LEU A 14 15.37 -3.03 -7.15
CA LEU A 14 15.34 -3.06 -5.67
C LEU A 14 15.24 -1.64 -5.05
N GLY A 15 15.82 -0.64 -5.70
CA GLY A 15 15.71 0.76 -5.28
C GLY A 15 14.26 1.27 -5.31
N ASP A 16 13.49 0.93 -6.34
CA ASP A 16 12.11 1.37 -6.49
C ASP A 16 11.17 0.68 -5.49
N LEU A 17 11.45 -0.59 -5.16
CA LEU A 17 10.76 -1.29 -4.08
C LEU A 17 11.05 -0.63 -2.73
N ALA A 18 12.31 -0.30 -2.45
CA ALA A 18 12.70 0.37 -1.21
C ALA A 18 12.04 1.74 -1.09
N ASP A 19 11.97 2.49 -2.18
CA ASP A 19 11.31 3.79 -2.27
C ASP A 19 9.78 3.69 -2.06
N ALA A 20 9.12 2.72 -2.71
CA ALA A 20 7.70 2.47 -2.49
C ALA A 20 7.39 2.09 -1.03
N LEU A 21 8.22 1.25 -0.41
CA LEU A 21 8.09 0.90 1.01
C LEU A 21 8.36 2.10 1.93
N GLY A 22 9.33 2.94 1.60
CA GLY A 22 9.64 4.18 2.32
C GLY A 22 8.45 5.13 2.35
N ARG A 23 7.88 5.44 1.18
CA ARG A 23 6.66 6.26 1.06
C ARG A 23 5.48 5.64 1.82
N THR A 24 5.31 4.33 1.71
CA THR A 24 4.27 3.62 2.46
C THR A 24 4.47 3.79 3.97
N ALA A 25 5.69 3.64 4.47
CA ALA A 25 6.00 3.82 5.88
C ALA A 25 5.74 5.25 6.36
N ASP A 26 6.02 6.27 5.54
CA ASP A 26 5.73 7.66 5.85
C ASP A 26 4.22 7.91 5.99
N LEU A 27 3.42 7.39 5.05
CA LEU A 27 1.95 7.47 5.08
C LEU A 27 1.37 6.77 6.32
N LEU A 28 1.87 5.58 6.66
CA LEU A 28 1.45 4.82 7.84
C LEU A 28 1.92 5.49 9.14
N GLY A 29 3.06 6.18 9.11
CA GLY A 29 3.81 6.72 10.25
C GLY A 29 3.92 5.74 11.41
N ARG A 30 3.88 6.24 12.65
CA ARG A 30 4.18 5.43 13.85
C ARG A 30 3.03 4.50 14.31
N GLN A 31 1.98 4.28 13.52
CA GLN A 31 0.84 3.45 13.94
C GLN A 31 1.17 1.96 13.78
N GLN A 32 0.95 1.19 14.86
CA GLN A 32 1.62 -0.10 15.11
C GLN A 32 0.81 -1.36 14.80
N GLU A 33 -0.34 -1.26 14.13
CA GLU A 33 -1.17 -2.45 13.87
C GLU A 33 -1.16 -2.85 12.40
N VAL A 34 0.02 -2.83 11.77
CA VAL A 34 0.21 -3.38 10.42
C VAL A 34 0.67 -4.82 10.56
N SER A 35 -0.14 -5.77 10.09
CA SER A 35 0.18 -7.20 10.15
C SER A 35 0.94 -7.68 8.92
N ARG A 36 0.68 -7.05 7.76
CA ARG A 36 1.30 -7.41 6.48
C ARG A 36 1.28 -6.22 5.51
N ILE A 37 2.35 -6.09 4.74
CA ILE A 37 2.41 -5.21 3.57
C ILE A 37 2.72 -6.08 2.36
N GLU A 38 1.94 -5.91 1.31
CA GLU A 38 2.17 -6.52 0.00
C GLU A 38 2.43 -5.41 -1.00
N VAL A 39 3.48 -5.56 -1.81
CA VAL A 39 3.80 -4.60 -2.86
C VAL A 39 3.84 -5.34 -4.19
N VAL A 40 3.15 -4.78 -5.18
CA VAL A 40 3.14 -5.27 -6.55
C VAL A 40 3.73 -4.19 -7.46
N PRO A 41 4.74 -4.54 -8.29
CA PRO A 41 5.29 -3.63 -9.28
C PRO A 41 4.18 -3.08 -10.20
N PRO A 42 4.39 -1.89 -10.77
CA PRO A 42 3.57 -1.47 -11.90
C PRO A 42 3.76 -2.44 -13.08
N THR A 43 2.67 -2.77 -13.78
CA THR A 43 2.75 -3.67 -14.95
C THR A 43 3.28 -2.98 -16.20
N ASP A 44 3.27 -1.65 -16.22
CA ASP A 44 3.64 -0.78 -17.35
C ASP A 44 4.28 0.51 -16.82
N SER A 45 5.06 1.22 -17.64
CA SER A 45 5.78 2.44 -17.25
C SER A 45 4.89 3.57 -16.72
N ASP A 46 3.63 3.60 -17.17
CA ASP A 46 2.69 4.69 -16.89
C ASP A 46 1.79 4.38 -15.68
N LYS A 47 2.01 3.23 -15.03
CA LYS A 47 1.23 2.79 -13.87
C LYS A 47 2.01 2.99 -12.58
N LEU A 48 1.26 3.15 -11.50
CA LEU A 48 1.81 3.28 -10.15
C LEU A 48 1.98 1.90 -9.49
N PRO A 49 2.95 1.75 -8.58
CA PRO A 49 3.07 0.56 -7.75
C PRO A 49 1.82 0.40 -6.88
N LEU A 50 1.35 -0.84 -6.74
CA LEU A 50 0.22 -1.17 -5.87
C LEU A 50 0.75 -1.62 -4.52
N VAL A 51 0.22 -1.03 -3.45
CA VAL A 51 0.58 -1.38 -2.08
C VAL A 51 -0.67 -1.78 -1.32
N THR A 52 -0.70 -2.99 -0.78
CA THR A 52 -1.77 -3.45 0.12
C THR A 52 -1.24 -3.52 1.54
N VAL A 53 -1.89 -2.79 2.45
CA VAL A 53 -1.59 -2.79 3.88
C VAL A 53 -2.73 -3.45 4.64
N HIS A 54 -2.38 -4.51 5.37
CA HIS A 54 -3.31 -5.21 6.26
C HIS A 54 -3.18 -4.64 7.67
N VAL A 55 -4.30 -4.18 8.23
CA VAL A 55 -4.35 -3.57 9.55
C VAL A 55 -5.18 -4.40 10.53
N GLY A 56 -4.84 -4.29 11.82
CA GLY A 56 -5.40 -5.12 12.89
C GLY A 56 -6.90 -4.99 13.11
N ASP A 57 -7.47 -3.80 12.88
CA ASP A 57 -8.89 -3.57 13.09
C ASP A 57 -9.49 -2.42 12.23
N GLU A 58 -10.80 -2.24 12.37
CA GLU A 58 -11.57 -1.15 11.74
C GLU A 58 -11.15 0.25 12.22
N MET A 59 -10.66 0.36 13.45
CA MET A 59 -10.24 1.64 14.01
C MET A 59 -8.93 2.12 13.37
N ALA A 60 -7.94 1.23 13.23
CA ALA A 60 -6.69 1.47 12.51
C ALA A 60 -6.97 1.86 11.06
N LYS A 61 -7.86 1.13 10.36
CA LYS A 61 -8.30 1.48 9.00
C LYS A 61 -8.88 2.90 8.92
N ARG A 62 -9.74 3.28 9.87
CA ARG A 62 -10.35 4.63 9.91
C ARG A 62 -9.33 5.72 10.24
N LYS A 63 -8.40 5.46 11.16
CA LYS A 63 -7.33 6.39 11.54
C LYS A 63 -6.42 6.70 10.36
N LEU A 64 -5.98 5.68 9.64
CA LEU A 64 -5.16 5.85 8.43
C LEU A 64 -5.89 6.68 7.38
N ARG A 65 -7.18 6.39 7.13
CA ARG A 65 -7.98 7.17 6.18
C ARG A 65 -8.09 8.64 6.57
N LYS A 66 -8.38 8.94 7.84
CA LYS A 66 -8.44 10.33 8.33
C LYS A 66 -7.10 11.03 8.16
N ARG A 67 -6.00 10.34 8.46
CA ARG A 67 -4.66 10.90 8.30
C ARG A 67 -4.36 11.26 6.85
N LEU A 68 -4.76 10.43 5.89
CA LEU A 68 -4.60 10.77 4.47
C LEU A 68 -5.40 12.02 4.11
N ILE A 69 -6.66 12.12 4.54
CA ILE A 69 -7.54 13.27 4.26
C ILE A 69 -6.98 14.58 4.81
N TYR A 70 -6.39 14.55 6.00
CA TYR A 70 -5.85 15.74 6.68
C TYR A 70 -4.32 15.86 6.57
N GLY A 71 -3.71 15.03 5.73
CA GLY A 71 -2.27 14.98 5.54
C GLY A 71 -1.78 16.02 4.53
N GLU A 72 -0.47 16.00 4.28
CA GLU A 72 0.19 16.89 3.32
C GLU A 72 0.17 16.34 1.89
N HIS A 73 -0.14 15.05 1.72
CA HIS A 73 -0.18 14.41 0.41
C HIS A 73 -1.52 14.64 -0.27
N GLU A 74 -1.48 14.81 -1.59
CA GLU A 74 -2.67 14.70 -2.42
C GLU A 74 -3.19 13.25 -2.37
N VAL A 75 -4.51 13.11 -2.28
CA VAL A 75 -5.18 11.81 -2.11
C VAL A 75 -6.44 11.79 -2.96
N GLU A 76 -6.53 10.81 -3.85
CA GLU A 76 -7.73 10.49 -4.60
C GLU A 76 -8.28 9.12 -4.15
N PHE A 77 -9.48 9.09 -3.57
CA PHE A 77 -10.11 7.83 -3.16
C PHE A 77 -10.78 7.15 -4.36
N ILE A 78 -10.22 6.02 -4.77
CA ILE A 78 -10.69 5.24 -5.92
C ILE A 78 -11.87 4.35 -5.53
N SER A 79 -11.78 3.65 -4.39
CA SER A 79 -12.83 2.72 -3.97
C SER A 79 -12.92 2.57 -2.45
N GLN A 80 -14.08 2.13 -1.99
CA GLN A 80 -14.34 1.84 -0.59
C GLN A 80 -15.26 0.64 -0.46
N SER A 81 -14.91 -0.25 0.47
CA SER A 81 -15.72 -1.40 0.86
C SER A 81 -15.85 -1.47 2.39
N PRO A 82 -16.71 -2.36 2.91
CA PRO A 82 -16.75 -2.62 4.34
C PRO A 82 -15.42 -3.11 4.90
N THR A 83 -14.64 -3.87 4.13
CA THR A 83 -13.38 -4.48 4.58
C THR A 83 -12.14 -3.62 4.30
N GLY A 84 -12.23 -2.63 3.41
CA GLY A 84 -11.07 -1.85 3.01
C GLY A 84 -11.38 -0.59 2.22
N TRP A 85 -10.34 0.12 1.82
CA TRP A 85 -10.42 1.24 0.89
C TRP A 85 -9.17 1.30 0.04
N THR A 86 -9.30 1.88 -1.15
CA THR A 86 -8.19 2.11 -2.07
C THR A 86 -8.12 3.58 -2.43
N ALA A 87 -6.91 4.14 -2.41
CA ALA A 87 -6.64 5.51 -2.80
C ALA A 87 -5.33 5.63 -3.56
N GLU A 88 -5.27 6.55 -4.51
CA GLU A 88 -4.03 7.02 -5.09
C GLU A 88 -3.46 8.14 -4.21
N THR A 89 -2.20 8.01 -3.81
CA THR A 89 -1.51 9.03 -3.01
C THR A 89 -0.01 8.80 -3.07
N ALA A 90 0.80 9.85 -2.93
CA ALA A 90 2.27 9.77 -2.87
C ALA A 90 2.90 8.88 -3.99
N GLY A 91 2.36 8.92 -5.21
CA GLY A 91 2.87 8.12 -6.33
C GLY A 91 2.68 6.61 -6.15
N LEU A 92 1.66 6.18 -5.41
CA LEU A 92 1.30 4.78 -5.22
C LEU A 92 -0.22 4.61 -5.18
N VAL A 93 -0.69 3.40 -5.47
CA VAL A 93 -2.08 3.00 -5.23
C VAL A 93 -2.10 2.20 -3.92
N LEU A 94 -2.55 2.85 -2.86
CA LEU A 94 -2.64 2.27 -1.53
C LEU A 94 -4.01 1.63 -1.31
N THR A 95 -4.02 0.32 -1.04
CA THR A 95 -5.18 -0.40 -0.53
C THR A 95 -4.97 -0.74 0.94
N VAL A 96 -5.93 -0.38 1.79
CA VAL A 96 -5.90 -0.74 3.21
C VAL A 96 -7.05 -1.68 3.53
N VAL A 97 -6.74 -2.83 4.13
CA VAL A 97 -7.70 -3.87 4.48
C VAL A 97 -7.65 -4.11 5.98
N ALA A 98 -8.81 -4.09 6.64
CA ALA A 98 -8.92 -4.51 8.03
C ALA A 98 -9.02 -6.04 8.10
N VAL A 99 -8.09 -6.68 8.81
CA VAL A 99 -8.16 -8.11 9.09
C VAL A 99 -9.11 -8.29 10.27
N LYS A 100 -10.07 -9.21 10.18
CA LYS A 100 -10.84 -9.59 11.37
C LYS A 100 -9.87 -10.24 12.35
N SER A 101 -9.72 -9.64 13.52
CA SER A 101 -9.15 -10.35 14.68
C SER A 101 -9.99 -11.62 14.88
N GLN A 102 -9.34 -12.79 14.81
CA GLN A 102 -9.97 -14.07 15.11
C GLN A 102 -10.39 -14.14 16.58
#